data_AF-A0A2G6GLV6-F1
#
_entry.id   AF-A0A2G6GLV6-F1
#
_cell.length_a   1.000
_cell.length_b   1.000
_cell.length_c   1.000
_cell.angle_alpha   90.00
_cell.angle_beta   90.00
_cell.angle_gamma   90.00
#
_symmetry.space_group_name_H-M   'P 1'
#
loop_
_entity.id
_entity.type
_entity.pdbx_description
1 polymer ?
#
loop_
_entity_poly.entity_id
_entity_poly.type
_entity_poly.pdbx_seq_one_letter_code
_entity_poly.pdbx_strand_id
1 'polypeptide(L)'
;MKNKIILLIFVISLIFANNSFASNNIDPKLENKYNHIINKLNKKYDIDSKEDILKGLNKKIEIILSRKNLEAKKVKLLNDISKLINETLYDLYIEKNKLKEREAIEKQKILERQYISNFKKDILEVSIPKYIKDISSNNKKILILNEKSEFIDGNDIKKIKFNKFYLLDKNSYNFFKGKKGIIVFLERIKKFVFIKDYKIERKIPYSESGNFLTLLSYDNNVIKEGNSFYSYDIEESFIINDKYGFYLTGLKDIGIDKNIDLIHRNSLGKYSFVKNNKKIYLIDEKIIFGVSEKEKFLKNVKNDKAYLTQGTNDSFLKLKNTTEKLTFGLTREEKIKRIYGWILDNIEYSKISNLNNKKIHSGIHTYINKNGVCEGYVKLMSYMLSFAGIYDVKVIRGAVIDAQDFPEVGHAWLKIGDLYYDPTFDDAIGLEETRKYEEYIYFGLPKDLFYTNRYNLNLTPKELKTTSLEYRKLLVSQNLLKLVDKYKRNGYLILNESIFRKKYGIGAKDKITVNKILEFFPYYEIHKGRTKINGKNKIISKISYFEINDKNINLILLQLNYNMDGMYIFKWFNNDGTYKYIISNKITFN
;
A
#
# COMPACT_ATOMS: atom_id res chain seq x y z
N MET A 1 15.32 28.10 -19.64
CA MET A 1 15.87 27.33 -20.79
C MET A 1 17.12 26.50 -20.47
N LYS A 2 18.11 26.99 -19.71
CA LYS A 2 19.36 26.25 -19.38
C LYS A 2 19.15 24.83 -18.80
N ASN A 3 18.14 24.61 -17.95
CA ASN A 3 17.85 23.29 -17.37
C ASN A 3 17.33 22.25 -18.39
N LYS A 4 16.69 22.66 -19.50
CA LYS A 4 16.20 21.73 -20.53
C LYS A 4 17.35 21.19 -21.40
N ILE A 5 18.39 22.00 -21.62
CA ILE A 5 19.56 21.66 -22.44
C ILE A 5 20.47 20.65 -21.71
N ILE A 6 20.72 20.84 -20.41
CA ILE A 6 21.50 19.89 -19.60
C ILE A 6 20.83 18.52 -19.55
N LEU A 7 19.49 18.49 -19.46
CA LEU A 7 18.70 17.26 -19.42
C LEU A 7 18.69 16.51 -20.76
N LEU A 8 18.72 17.25 -21.87
CA LEU A 8 18.82 16.68 -23.22
C LEU A 8 20.23 16.10 -23.45
N ILE A 9 21.27 16.82 -23.00
CA ILE A 9 22.67 16.34 -23.01
C ILE A 9 22.84 15.11 -22.11
N PHE A 10 22.14 15.03 -20.97
CA PHE A 10 22.11 13.86 -20.09
C PHE A 10 21.61 12.61 -20.82
N VAL A 11 20.44 12.70 -21.47
CA VAL A 11 19.84 11.58 -22.22
C VAL A 11 20.70 11.22 -23.44
N ILE A 12 21.21 12.21 -24.18
CA ILE A 12 22.07 11.99 -25.36
C ILE A 12 23.41 11.35 -24.98
N SER A 13 24.12 11.87 -23.97
CA SER A 13 25.45 11.33 -23.56
C SER A 13 25.42 9.93 -22.94
N LEU A 14 24.25 9.51 -22.43
CA LEU A 14 24.00 8.16 -21.95
C LEU A 14 23.66 7.20 -23.11
N ILE A 15 22.89 7.65 -24.10
CA ILE A 15 22.51 6.84 -25.27
C ILE A 15 23.71 6.56 -26.20
N PHE A 16 24.64 7.50 -26.34
CA PHE A 16 25.77 7.38 -27.29
C PHE A 16 27.01 6.66 -26.75
N ALA A 17 26.96 6.11 -25.54
CA ALA A 17 28.12 5.50 -24.92
C ALA A 17 27.76 4.23 -24.15
N ASN A 18 27.66 3.10 -24.87
CA ASN A 18 28.37 1.86 -24.53
C ASN A 18 27.96 0.69 -25.44
N ASN A 19 28.97 -0.03 -25.93
CA ASN A 19 28.90 -1.32 -26.58
C ASN A 19 29.47 -2.38 -25.63
N SER A 20 28.63 -3.05 -24.82
CA SER A 20 28.83 -4.42 -24.28
C SER A 20 27.85 -4.67 -23.13
N PHE A 21 27.08 -5.77 -23.13
CA PHE A 21 26.27 -6.15 -21.96
C PHE A 21 26.06 -7.67 -21.84
N ALA A 22 26.35 -8.18 -20.63
CA ALA A 22 25.82 -9.43 -20.09
C ALA A 22 25.57 -9.30 -18.57
N SER A 23 24.52 -9.97 -18.09
CA SER A 23 24.11 -10.28 -16.71
C SER A 23 23.64 -9.14 -15.76
N ASN A 24 23.13 -9.56 -14.59
CA ASN A 24 22.15 -8.91 -13.68
C ASN A 24 22.63 -7.67 -12.90
N ASN A 25 23.76 -7.07 -13.29
CA ASN A 25 24.32 -5.89 -12.66
C ASN A 25 24.22 -4.70 -13.61
N ILE A 26 23.97 -3.51 -13.03
CA ILE A 26 24.04 -2.23 -13.76
C ILE A 26 25.46 -2.15 -14.34
N ASP A 27 25.60 -1.70 -15.59
CA ASP A 27 26.93 -1.52 -16.19
C ASP A 27 27.74 -0.53 -15.33
N PRO A 28 28.92 -0.94 -14.80
CA PRO A 28 29.73 -0.07 -13.95
C PRO A 28 30.08 1.28 -14.60
N LYS A 29 30.19 1.34 -15.93
CA LYS A 29 30.41 2.60 -16.66
C LYS A 29 29.18 3.51 -16.61
N LEU A 30 27.99 2.93 -16.72
CA LEU A 30 26.71 3.65 -16.59
C LEU A 30 26.57 4.20 -15.17
N GLU A 31 26.83 3.36 -14.17
CA GLU A 31 26.81 3.73 -12.76
C GLU A 31 27.80 4.87 -12.47
N ASN A 32 29.04 4.79 -12.96
CA ASN A 32 30.04 5.85 -12.79
C ASN A 32 29.58 7.19 -13.40
N LYS A 33 28.98 7.16 -14.60
CA LYS A 33 28.44 8.37 -15.22
C LYS A 33 27.26 8.94 -14.44
N TYR A 34 26.35 8.08 -14.02
CA TYR A 34 25.22 8.47 -13.18
C TYR A 34 25.70 9.13 -11.88
N ASN A 35 26.65 8.51 -11.19
CA ASN A 35 27.28 9.03 -9.97
C ASN A 35 27.94 10.39 -10.19
N HIS A 36 28.64 10.59 -11.31
CA HIS A 36 29.19 11.90 -11.66
C HIS A 36 28.09 12.97 -11.79
N ILE A 37 26.92 12.62 -12.32
CA ILE A 37 25.79 13.55 -12.47
C ILE A 37 25.12 13.82 -11.13
N ILE A 38 24.88 12.78 -10.32
CA ILE A 38 24.38 12.95 -8.96
C ILE A 38 25.31 13.85 -8.14
N ASN A 39 26.62 13.70 -8.29
CA ASN A 39 27.59 14.59 -7.65
C ASN A 39 27.44 16.05 -8.13
N LYS A 40 27.14 16.29 -9.41
CA LYS A 40 26.84 17.65 -9.91
C LYS A 40 25.52 18.20 -9.39
N LEU A 41 24.47 17.38 -9.32
CA LEU A 41 23.19 17.78 -8.73
C LEU A 41 23.36 18.12 -7.24
N ASN A 42 24.13 17.30 -6.53
CA ASN A 42 24.44 17.50 -5.11
C ASN A 42 25.17 18.82 -4.83
N LYS A 43 26.02 19.27 -5.75
CA LYS A 43 26.74 20.55 -5.62
C LYS A 43 25.89 21.78 -5.93
N LYS A 44 24.79 21.64 -6.68
CA LYS A 44 24.10 22.78 -7.30
C LYS A 44 22.66 23.02 -6.80
N TYR A 45 21.98 21.98 -6.33
CA TYR A 45 20.55 22.05 -6.01
C TYR A 45 20.31 21.61 -4.56
N ASP A 46 19.28 22.18 -3.93
CA ASP A 46 18.75 21.69 -2.65
C ASP A 46 18.01 20.34 -2.81
N ILE A 47 17.63 19.70 -1.70
CA ILE A 47 16.99 18.38 -1.69
C ILE A 47 15.68 18.36 -2.49
N ASP A 48 14.84 19.38 -2.34
CA ASP A 48 13.53 19.46 -3.01
C ASP A 48 13.70 19.63 -4.52
N SER A 49 14.60 20.54 -4.93
CA SER A 49 14.97 20.76 -6.32
C SER A 49 15.56 19.49 -6.97
N LYS A 50 16.38 18.72 -6.24
CA LYS A 50 16.88 17.42 -6.73
C LYS A 50 15.75 16.43 -6.93
N GLU A 51 14.84 16.31 -5.95
CA GLU A 51 13.69 15.42 -6.00
C GLU A 51 12.82 15.71 -7.24
N ASP A 52 12.51 16.98 -7.49
CA ASP A 52 11.73 17.42 -8.65
C ASP A 52 12.42 17.14 -9.99
N ILE A 53 13.74 17.40 -10.07
CA ILE A 53 14.53 17.09 -11.26
C ILE A 53 14.51 15.60 -11.57
N LEU A 54 14.75 14.76 -10.55
CA LEU A 54 14.80 13.31 -10.68
C LEU A 54 13.43 12.71 -11.00
N LYS A 55 12.34 13.18 -10.37
CA LYS A 55 10.96 12.82 -10.73
C LYS A 55 10.64 13.20 -12.17
N GLY A 56 11.05 14.39 -12.59
CA GLY A 56 10.89 14.87 -13.96
C GLY A 56 11.66 14.03 -14.99
N LEU A 57 12.86 13.55 -14.63
CA LEU A 57 13.64 12.60 -15.43
C LEU A 57 12.96 11.25 -15.52
N ASN A 58 12.53 10.68 -14.39
CA ASN A 58 11.89 9.36 -14.37
C ASN A 58 10.62 9.35 -15.22
N LYS A 59 9.77 10.37 -15.08
CA LYS A 59 8.55 10.53 -15.92
C LYS A 59 8.88 10.62 -17.41
N LYS A 60 9.98 11.27 -17.79
CA LYS A 60 10.42 11.30 -19.20
C LYS A 60 10.91 9.95 -19.69
N ILE A 61 11.63 9.20 -18.86
CA ILE A 61 12.05 7.83 -19.19
C ILE A 61 10.82 6.94 -19.39
N GLU A 62 9.82 7.01 -18.51
CA GLU A 62 8.54 6.30 -18.67
C GLU A 62 7.84 6.65 -19.99
N ILE A 63 7.80 7.94 -20.37
CA ILE A 63 7.24 8.39 -21.67
C ILE A 63 8.06 7.86 -22.85
N ILE A 64 9.38 7.73 -22.74
CA ILE A 64 10.21 7.16 -23.80
C ILE A 64 9.94 5.66 -23.91
N LEU A 65 9.92 4.96 -22.77
CA LEU A 65 9.65 3.52 -22.68
C LEU A 65 8.25 3.13 -23.19
N SER A 66 7.27 4.04 -23.16
CA SER A 66 5.94 3.78 -23.71
C SER A 66 5.83 3.93 -25.24
N ARG A 67 6.87 4.45 -25.91
CA ARG A 67 6.89 4.56 -27.38
C ARG A 67 7.17 3.19 -28.00
N LYS A 68 6.38 2.82 -29.02
CA LYS A 68 6.61 1.60 -29.82
C LYS A 68 7.95 1.72 -30.58
N ASN A 69 8.71 0.62 -30.68
CA ASN A 69 9.94 0.45 -31.49
C ASN A 69 11.29 0.87 -30.86
N LEU A 70 11.48 0.76 -29.55
CA LEU A 70 12.82 0.84 -28.96
C LEU A 70 13.56 -0.50 -29.10
N GLU A 71 14.83 -0.45 -29.51
CA GLU A 71 15.72 -1.61 -29.46
C GLU A 71 15.86 -2.14 -28.03
N ALA A 72 15.90 -3.46 -27.85
CA ALA A 72 16.01 -4.11 -26.54
C ALA A 72 17.18 -3.58 -25.69
N LYS A 73 18.31 -3.23 -26.31
CA LYS A 73 19.46 -2.61 -25.65
C LYS A 73 19.13 -1.24 -25.06
N LYS A 74 18.39 -0.40 -25.80
CA LYS A 74 17.95 0.93 -25.33
C LYS A 74 16.93 0.81 -24.21
N VAL A 75 16.01 -0.15 -24.30
CA VAL A 75 15.05 -0.43 -23.23
C VAL A 75 15.78 -0.87 -21.95
N LYS A 76 16.76 -1.78 -22.04
CA LYS A 76 17.57 -2.18 -20.89
C LYS A 76 18.27 -0.98 -20.25
N LEU A 77 18.97 -0.16 -21.05
CA LEU A 77 19.66 1.04 -20.57
C LEU A 77 18.72 2.03 -19.85
N LEU A 78 17.54 2.28 -20.43
CA LEU A 78 16.55 3.19 -19.83
C LEU A 78 15.98 2.64 -18.52
N ASN A 79 15.75 1.33 -18.43
CA ASN A 79 15.34 0.69 -17.18
C ASN A 79 16.45 0.78 -16.12
N ASP A 80 17.72 0.56 -16.49
CA ASP A 80 18.85 0.70 -15.58
C ASP A 80 18.98 2.14 -15.04
N ILE A 81 18.78 3.15 -15.89
CA ILE A 81 18.77 4.56 -15.46
C ILE A 81 17.58 4.87 -14.54
N SER A 82 16.37 4.40 -14.89
CA SER A 82 15.18 4.59 -14.06
C SER A 82 15.37 3.99 -12.65
N LYS A 83 16.00 2.82 -12.59
CA LYS A 83 16.35 2.15 -11.34
C LYS A 83 17.26 2.99 -10.45
N LEU A 84 18.36 3.52 -11.02
CA LEU A 84 19.29 4.42 -10.31
C LEU A 84 18.59 5.70 -9.82
N ILE A 85 17.71 6.28 -10.65
CA ILE A 85 16.93 7.47 -10.27
C ILE A 85 16.02 7.17 -9.08
N ASN A 86 15.31 6.04 -9.08
CA ASN A 86 14.41 5.65 -8.01
C ASN A 86 15.15 5.40 -6.69
N GLU A 87 16.36 4.86 -6.74
CA GLU A 87 17.23 4.73 -5.56
C GLU A 87 17.63 6.08 -5.00
N THR A 88 18.10 6.98 -5.86
CA THR A 88 18.47 8.34 -5.41
C THR A 88 17.26 9.09 -4.86
N LEU A 89 16.07 8.93 -5.44
CA LEU A 89 14.83 9.49 -4.90
C LEU A 89 14.49 8.92 -3.52
N TYR A 90 14.72 7.61 -3.31
CA TYR A 90 14.51 7.00 -2.00
C TYR A 90 15.54 7.50 -0.96
N ASP A 91 16.81 7.63 -1.35
CA ASP A 91 17.84 8.17 -0.47
C ASP A 91 17.55 9.62 -0.10
N LEU A 92 17.10 10.45 -1.05
CA LEU A 92 16.62 11.81 -0.78
C LEU A 92 15.40 11.82 0.15
N TYR A 93 14.48 10.86 0.01
CA TYR A 93 13.35 10.71 0.94
C TYR A 93 13.83 10.43 2.37
N ILE A 94 14.79 9.50 2.54
CA ILE A 94 15.41 9.21 3.84
C ILE A 94 16.14 10.44 4.38
N GLU A 95 16.92 11.13 3.56
CA GLU A 95 17.64 12.35 3.94
C GLU A 95 16.68 13.46 4.36
N LYS A 96 15.61 13.69 3.61
CA LYS A 96 14.55 14.67 3.92
C LYS A 96 13.83 14.32 5.21
N ASN A 97 13.56 13.04 5.46
CA ASN A 97 12.98 12.61 6.73
C ASN A 97 13.95 12.80 7.90
N LYS A 98 15.24 12.50 7.73
CA LYS A 98 16.28 12.83 8.71
C LYS A 98 16.41 14.34 8.93
N LEU A 99 16.25 15.16 7.89
CA LEU A 99 16.28 16.62 7.99
C LEU A 99 15.06 17.13 8.78
N LYS A 100 13.86 16.67 8.43
CA LYS A 100 12.63 16.94 9.21
C LYS A 100 12.77 16.50 10.66
N GLU A 101 13.42 15.37 10.91
CA GLU A 101 13.72 14.89 12.24
C GLU A 101 14.67 15.83 12.98
N ARG A 102 15.77 16.25 12.36
CA ARG A 102 16.71 17.24 12.91
C ARG A 102 16.03 18.57 13.17
N GLU A 103 15.21 19.07 12.26
CA GLU A 103 14.42 20.29 12.42
C GLU A 103 13.42 20.13 13.56
N ALA A 104 12.76 18.97 13.68
CA ALA A 104 11.86 18.69 14.79
C ALA A 104 12.62 18.62 16.13
N ILE A 105 13.83 18.05 16.16
CA ILE A 105 14.72 18.04 17.32
C ILE A 105 15.16 19.47 17.67
N GLU A 106 15.52 20.29 16.69
CA GLU A 106 15.98 21.66 16.92
C GLU A 106 14.81 22.55 17.38
N LYS A 107 13.65 22.44 16.74
CA LYS A 107 12.41 23.09 17.20
C LYS A 107 12.05 22.67 18.61
N GLN A 108 12.24 21.39 18.94
CA GLN A 108 12.06 20.87 20.29
C GLN A 108 13.07 21.50 21.27
N LYS A 109 14.36 21.60 20.93
CA LYS A 109 15.36 22.31 21.74
C LYS A 109 15.03 23.79 21.92
N ILE A 110 14.52 24.46 20.90
CA ILE A 110 14.06 25.85 20.98
C ILE A 110 12.89 25.96 21.95
N LEU A 111 11.89 25.08 21.84
CA LEU A 111 10.75 25.02 22.77
C LEU A 111 11.21 24.70 24.20
N GLU A 112 12.21 23.83 24.38
CA GLU A 112 12.82 23.52 25.67
C GLU A 112 13.51 24.76 26.27
N ARG A 113 14.27 25.51 25.46
CA ARG A 113 14.89 26.78 25.89
C ARG A 113 13.84 27.85 26.24
N GLN A 114 12.77 27.95 25.45
CA GLN A 114 11.66 28.87 25.72
C GLN A 114 10.93 28.48 27.00
N TYR A 115 10.66 27.19 27.21
CA TYR A 115 10.06 26.67 28.44
C TYR A 115 10.96 26.99 29.64
N ILE A 116 12.26 26.73 29.53
CA ILE A 116 13.26 27.09 30.55
C ILE A 116 13.25 28.60 30.83
N SER A 117 13.16 29.44 29.80
CA SER A 117 13.12 30.89 29.93
C SER A 117 11.85 31.39 30.62
N ASN A 118 10.69 30.89 30.22
CA ASN A 118 9.40 31.24 30.84
C ASN A 118 9.37 30.79 32.30
N PHE A 119 9.83 29.56 32.56
CA PHE A 119 9.95 29.03 33.90
C PHE A 119 10.89 29.87 34.78
N LYS A 120 12.02 30.35 34.25
CA LYS A 120 12.89 31.30 34.95
C LYS A 120 12.14 32.60 35.27
N LYS A 121 11.33 33.12 34.34
CA LYS A 121 10.55 34.35 34.53
C LYS A 121 9.52 34.19 35.65
N ASP A 122 8.71 33.13 35.60
CA ASP A 122 7.68 32.83 36.60
C ASP A 122 8.29 32.67 38.00
N ILE A 123 9.52 32.17 38.07
CA ILE A 123 10.27 31.98 39.32
C ILE A 123 10.87 33.28 39.87
N LEU A 124 11.35 34.19 39.02
CA LEU A 124 12.01 35.43 39.46
C LEU A 124 11.04 36.42 40.11
N GLU A 125 9.73 36.24 39.96
CA GLU A 125 8.70 37.09 40.57
C GLU A 125 8.43 36.75 42.04
N VAL A 126 8.99 35.64 42.58
CA VAL A 126 8.80 35.26 43.99
C VAL A 126 9.68 36.12 44.90
N SER A 127 9.05 37.04 45.65
CA SER A 127 9.77 37.83 46.66
C SER A 127 10.30 36.95 47.80
N ILE A 128 11.60 37.00 48.05
CA ILE A 128 12.26 36.23 49.14
C ILE A 128 12.23 37.07 50.42
N PRO A 129 11.51 36.64 51.48
CA PRO A 129 11.45 37.37 52.74
C PRO A 129 12.83 37.53 53.38
N LYS A 130 13.06 38.65 54.08
CA LYS A 130 14.34 38.97 54.74
C LYS A 130 14.83 37.84 55.66
N TYR A 131 13.93 37.27 56.47
CA TYR A 131 14.28 36.17 57.39
C TYR A 131 14.77 34.91 56.67
N ILE A 132 14.34 34.64 55.43
CA ILE A 132 14.84 33.52 54.62
C ILE A 132 16.26 33.81 54.12
N LYS A 133 16.54 35.05 53.70
CA LYS A 133 17.89 35.49 53.30
C LYS A 133 18.87 35.33 54.46
N ASP A 134 18.45 35.69 55.67
CA ASP A 134 19.27 35.58 56.88
C ASP A 134 19.63 34.12 57.21
N ILE A 135 18.75 33.14 56.93
CA ILE A 135 19.06 31.69 57.10
C ILE A 135 20.10 31.23 56.06
N SER A 136 20.00 31.73 54.82
CA SER A 136 20.86 31.31 53.70
C SER A 136 22.30 31.82 53.79
N SER A 137 22.56 32.84 54.61
CA SER A 137 23.86 33.53 54.76
C SER A 137 25.02 32.61 55.16
N ASN A 138 24.75 31.49 55.85
CA ASN A 138 25.78 30.58 56.36
C ASN A 138 25.84 29.21 55.65
N ASN A 139 24.89 28.89 54.76
CA ASN A 139 24.95 27.76 53.82
C ASN A 139 23.66 27.68 52.97
N LYS A 140 23.86 27.47 51.66
CA LYS A 140 22.98 26.82 50.66
C LYS A 140 21.95 27.65 49.87
N LYS A 141 22.05 27.39 48.55
CA LYS A 141 21.16 27.73 47.42
C LYS A 141 19.69 27.71 47.82
N ILE A 142 18.98 28.83 47.62
CA ILE A 142 17.51 28.88 47.63
C ILE A 142 17.03 28.38 46.27
N LEU A 143 16.15 27.38 46.25
CA LEU A 143 15.54 26.87 45.03
C LEU A 143 14.05 27.20 45.02
N ILE A 144 13.50 27.43 43.83
CA ILE A 144 12.06 27.64 43.64
C ILE A 144 11.60 26.49 42.76
N LEU A 145 10.63 25.71 43.26
CA LEU A 145 10.11 24.56 42.53
C LEU A 145 8.70 24.81 42.02
N ASN A 146 8.41 24.25 40.85
CA ASN A 146 7.03 24.13 40.38
C ASN A 146 6.25 23.04 41.13
N GLU A 147 5.00 22.83 40.72
CA GLU A 147 4.09 21.81 41.26
C GLU A 147 4.62 20.37 41.15
N LYS A 148 5.57 20.11 40.24
CA LYS A 148 6.20 18.79 40.03
C LYS A 148 7.51 18.62 40.80
N SER A 149 7.86 19.57 41.67
CA SER A 149 9.13 19.63 42.38
C SER A 149 10.35 19.77 41.45
N GLU A 150 10.17 20.42 40.29
CA GLU A 150 11.23 20.68 39.32
C GLU A 150 11.77 22.11 39.49
N PHE A 151 13.06 22.31 39.20
CA PHE A 151 13.73 23.60 39.17
C PHE A 151 14.76 23.64 38.03
N ILE A 152 15.25 24.84 37.71
CA ILE A 152 16.28 25.03 36.69
C ILE A 152 17.62 25.30 37.34
N ASP A 153 18.65 24.60 36.88
CA ASP A 153 20.05 24.84 37.25
C ASP A 153 20.88 24.98 35.97
N GLY A 154 21.19 26.22 35.61
CA GLY A 154 21.78 26.54 34.30
C GLY A 154 20.78 26.33 33.16
N ASN A 155 21.04 25.30 32.34
CA ASN A 155 20.22 24.86 31.20
C ASN A 155 19.50 23.53 31.45
N ASP A 156 19.70 22.92 32.63
CA ASP A 156 19.08 21.65 32.97
C ASP A 156 17.81 21.87 33.78
N ILE A 157 16.78 21.10 33.44
CA ILE A 157 15.63 20.88 34.33
C ILE A 157 16.04 19.76 35.29
N LYS A 158 15.96 20.05 36.59
CA LYS A 158 16.26 19.09 37.66
C LYS A 158 15.03 18.90 38.53
N LYS A 159 14.81 17.69 38.99
CA LYS A 159 13.79 17.37 39.99
C LYS A 159 14.45 17.12 41.31
N ILE A 160 13.82 17.60 42.37
CA ILE A 160 14.24 17.27 43.72
C ILE A 160 13.28 16.28 44.36
N LYS A 161 13.84 15.21 44.93
CA LYS A 161 13.11 14.22 45.72
C LYS A 161 13.50 14.37 47.17
N PHE A 162 12.48 14.39 48.03
CA PHE A 162 12.63 14.50 49.48
C PHE A 162 11.46 13.80 50.16
N ASN A 163 11.72 13.20 51.33
CA ASN A 163 10.70 12.47 52.09
C ASN A 163 10.05 13.34 53.16
N LYS A 164 10.80 14.30 53.71
CA LYS A 164 10.36 15.20 54.77
C LYS A 164 10.84 16.61 54.47
N PHE A 165 10.00 17.58 54.79
CA PHE A 165 10.33 18.99 54.76
C PHE A 165 9.78 19.65 56.02
N TYR A 166 10.36 20.78 56.39
CA TYR A 166 9.91 21.57 57.53
C TYR A 166 9.48 22.94 57.02
N LEU A 167 8.26 23.37 57.36
CA LEU A 167 7.80 24.72 57.01
C LEU A 167 8.73 25.75 57.65
N LEU A 168 9.14 26.75 56.87
CA LEU A 168 9.87 27.90 57.38
C LEU A 168 8.87 29.03 57.61
N ASP A 169 8.78 29.44 58.87
CA ASP A 169 8.06 30.62 59.33
C ASP A 169 9.00 31.50 60.15
N LYS A 170 8.50 32.66 60.59
CA LYS A 170 9.30 33.63 61.34
C LYS A 170 9.82 33.05 62.67
N ASN A 171 9.10 32.08 63.27
CA ASN A 171 9.40 31.52 64.58
C ASN A 171 10.43 30.38 64.51
N SER A 172 10.50 29.69 63.38
CA SER A 172 11.40 28.55 63.15
C SER A 172 12.80 28.95 62.66
N TYR A 173 13.02 30.24 62.35
CA TYR A 173 14.29 30.81 61.89
C TYR A 173 15.51 30.34 62.70
N ASN A 174 15.49 30.54 64.03
CA ASN A 174 16.64 30.22 64.89
C ASN A 174 16.95 28.72 64.93
N PHE A 175 15.93 27.87 64.76
CA PHE A 175 16.10 26.41 64.82
C PHE A 175 16.85 25.85 63.60
N PHE A 176 16.68 26.46 62.43
CA PHE A 176 17.30 26.01 61.18
C PHE A 176 18.62 26.73 60.86
N LYS A 177 18.91 27.84 61.56
CA LYS A 177 20.18 28.56 61.42
C LYS A 177 21.37 27.62 61.67
N GLY A 178 22.29 27.56 60.71
CA GLY A 178 23.50 26.71 60.78
C GLY A 178 23.29 25.22 60.49
N LYS A 179 22.05 24.76 60.25
CA LYS A 179 21.80 23.34 59.90
C LYS A 179 22.11 23.06 58.43
N LYS A 180 22.68 21.88 58.16
CA LYS A 180 22.91 21.40 56.79
C LYS A 180 21.57 20.98 56.16
N GLY A 181 21.12 21.71 55.15
CA GLY A 181 19.93 21.38 54.33
C GLY A 181 19.65 22.49 53.32
N ILE A 182 18.72 22.32 52.40
CA ILE A 182 18.39 23.36 51.40
C ILE A 182 17.09 24.06 51.77
N ILE A 183 16.97 25.31 51.32
CA ILE A 183 15.73 26.08 51.42
C ILE A 183 15.07 26.07 50.06
N VAL A 184 13.79 25.75 50.04
CA VAL A 184 13.03 25.56 48.82
C VAL A 184 11.68 26.26 48.92
N PHE A 185 11.29 27.02 47.90
CA PHE A 185 9.92 27.48 47.74
C PHE A 185 9.11 26.41 47.00
N LEU A 186 8.02 25.95 47.62
CA LEU A 186 7.10 24.98 47.03
C LEU A 186 5.87 25.69 46.47
N GLU A 187 5.75 25.78 45.14
CA GLU A 187 4.63 26.47 44.47
C GLU A 187 3.27 25.95 44.94
N ARG A 188 3.11 24.62 45.05
CA ARG A 188 1.85 23.97 45.44
C ARG A 188 1.25 24.49 46.75
N ILE A 189 2.11 24.91 47.69
CA ILE A 189 1.68 25.43 49.00
C ILE A 189 2.05 26.89 49.22
N LYS A 190 2.70 27.52 48.23
CA LYS A 190 3.20 28.90 48.26
C LYS A 190 4.00 29.24 49.53
N LYS A 191 4.86 28.33 49.98
CA LYS A 191 5.66 28.48 51.22
C LYS A 191 7.11 28.06 51.03
N PHE A 192 8.00 28.69 51.79
CA PHE A 192 9.39 28.25 51.96
C PHE A 192 9.47 27.08 52.93
N VAL A 193 10.29 26.10 52.61
CA VAL A 193 10.53 24.90 53.41
C VAL A 193 12.01 24.60 53.50
N PHE A 194 12.42 23.98 54.62
CA PHE A 194 13.74 23.42 54.80
C PHE A 194 13.74 21.92 54.55
N ILE A 195 14.67 21.44 53.73
CA ILE A 195 14.81 20.04 53.39
C ILE A 195 16.21 19.58 53.82
N LYS A 196 16.25 18.68 54.80
CA LYS A 196 17.49 18.13 55.35
C LYS A 196 18.11 17.11 54.37
N ASP A 197 17.30 16.12 53.98
CA ASP A 197 17.72 14.98 53.16
C ASP A 197 17.00 15.03 51.81
N TYR A 198 17.79 15.14 50.74
CA TYR A 198 17.25 15.26 49.39
C TYR A 198 18.15 14.59 48.36
N LYS A 199 17.56 14.23 47.22
CA LYS A 199 18.27 13.82 46.01
C LYS A 199 17.87 14.73 44.86
N ILE A 200 18.85 15.17 44.08
CA ILE A 200 18.62 15.93 42.84
C ILE A 200 18.79 14.98 41.68
N GLU A 201 17.83 14.98 40.77
CA GLU A 201 17.85 14.19 39.56
C GLU A 201 17.77 15.10 38.34
N ARG A 202 18.67 14.93 37.39
CA ARG A 202 18.64 15.63 36.11
C ARG A 202 17.58 14.99 35.20
N LYS A 203 16.74 15.81 34.59
CA LYS A 203 15.86 15.39 33.50
C LYS A 203 16.71 15.18 32.25
N ILE A 204 16.61 14.01 31.63
CA ILE A 204 17.30 13.68 30.40
C ILE A 204 16.39 14.06 29.22
N PRO A 205 16.79 15.00 28.35
CA PRO A 205 16.04 15.31 27.15
C PRO A 205 15.94 14.10 26.22
N TYR A 206 14.83 13.96 25.49
CA TYR A 206 14.72 12.89 24.47
C TYR A 206 15.80 13.02 23.38
N SER A 207 16.29 14.23 23.13
CA SER A 207 17.40 14.49 22.20
C SER A 207 18.76 13.98 22.69
N GLU A 208 18.91 13.73 23.99
CA GLU A 208 20.12 13.15 24.60
C GLU A 208 19.99 11.62 24.80
N SER A 209 18.92 10.99 24.28
CA SER A 209 18.61 9.57 24.53
C SER A 209 19.42 8.57 23.70
N GLY A 210 20.58 8.94 23.15
CA GLY A 210 21.35 8.18 22.16
C GLY A 210 21.80 6.76 22.54
N ASN A 211 21.50 6.29 23.77
CA ASN A 211 21.70 4.90 24.21
C ASN A 211 20.47 4.01 24.00
N PHE A 212 19.28 4.57 23.76
CA PHE A 212 18.10 3.77 23.43
C PHE A 212 18.19 3.32 21.97
N LEU A 213 17.89 2.04 21.69
CA LEU A 213 17.64 1.57 20.33
C LEU A 213 16.46 2.38 19.78
N THR A 214 16.79 3.36 18.95
CA THR A 214 15.88 4.45 18.61
C THR A 214 14.98 4.03 17.45
N LEU A 215 13.71 3.71 17.75
CA LEU A 215 12.67 3.41 16.75
C LEU A 215 11.97 4.69 16.34
N LEU A 216 12.69 5.48 15.54
CA LEU A 216 12.16 6.66 14.89
C LEU A 216 11.78 6.30 13.45
N SER A 217 10.66 5.58 13.26
CA SER A 217 10.03 5.51 11.95
C SER A 217 8.56 5.85 12.07
N TYR A 218 8.13 6.86 11.32
CA TYR A 218 6.73 7.20 11.14
C TYR A 218 5.92 5.99 10.63
N ASP A 219 4.77 5.76 11.27
CA ASP A 219 3.59 5.01 10.84
C ASP A 219 3.66 3.50 10.52
N ASN A 220 4.81 2.81 10.55
CA ASN A 220 4.83 1.35 10.33
C ASN A 220 5.79 0.52 11.20
N ASN A 221 6.52 1.14 12.14
CA ASN A 221 7.57 0.51 12.97
C ASN A 221 8.63 -0.22 12.13
N VAL A 222 9.02 0.31 10.96
CA VAL A 222 9.99 -0.32 10.04
C VAL A 222 11.28 0.48 10.05
N ILE A 223 12.40 -0.19 10.32
CA ILE A 223 13.73 0.40 10.33
C ILE A 223 14.67 -0.34 9.39
N LYS A 224 15.68 0.38 8.89
CA LYS A 224 16.80 -0.20 8.17
C LYS A 224 17.97 -0.36 9.13
N GLU A 225 18.50 -1.57 9.23
CA GLU A 225 19.75 -1.86 9.95
C GLU A 225 20.71 -2.61 9.03
N GLY A 226 21.87 -2.02 8.77
CA GLY A 226 22.78 -2.53 7.74
C GLY A 226 22.08 -2.62 6.37
N ASN A 227 22.10 -3.82 5.78
CA ASN A 227 21.51 -4.11 4.47
C ASN A 227 20.11 -4.74 4.55
N SER A 228 19.44 -4.64 5.70
CA SER A 228 18.21 -5.35 5.99
C SER A 228 17.15 -4.43 6.57
N PHE A 229 15.89 -4.72 6.25
CA PHE A 229 14.74 -4.07 6.84
C PHE A 229 14.12 -4.95 7.94
N TYR A 230 13.81 -4.32 9.07
CA TYR A 230 13.16 -4.95 10.21
C TYR A 230 11.89 -4.19 10.56
N SER A 231 10.88 -4.89 11.07
CA SER A 231 9.76 -4.26 11.75
C SER A 231 9.72 -4.64 13.21
N TYR A 232 9.10 -3.81 14.03
CA TYR A 232 8.83 -4.12 15.42
C TYR A 232 7.32 -4.28 15.63
N ASP A 233 6.96 -5.45 16.16
CA ASP A 233 5.65 -5.65 16.76
C ASP A 233 5.72 -5.15 18.20
N ILE A 234 4.83 -4.22 18.55
CA ILE A 234 4.83 -3.52 19.83
C ILE A 234 3.69 -4.10 20.66
N GLU A 235 4.03 -4.91 21.66
CA GLU A 235 3.04 -5.54 22.54
C GLU A 235 2.67 -4.63 23.69
N GLU A 236 3.67 -3.96 24.28
CA GLU A 236 3.49 -3.07 25.42
C GLU A 236 4.25 -1.77 25.22
N SER A 237 3.53 -0.65 25.34
CA SER A 237 4.11 0.68 25.28
C SER A 237 3.57 1.60 26.37
N PHE A 238 4.46 2.40 26.95
CA PHE A 238 4.14 3.37 27.99
C PHE A 238 4.25 4.78 27.39
N ILE A 239 3.11 5.43 27.20
CA ILE A 239 3.08 6.82 26.76
C ILE A 239 3.52 7.69 27.93
N ILE A 240 4.60 8.46 27.74
CA ILE A 240 5.00 9.45 28.73
C ILE A 240 4.40 10.80 28.32
N ASN A 241 3.58 11.37 29.20
CA ASN A 241 2.96 12.68 29.01
C ASN A 241 3.92 13.86 29.24
N ASP A 242 5.22 13.58 29.35
CA ASP A 242 6.25 14.59 29.48
C ASP A 242 6.82 14.90 28.10
N LYS A 243 6.68 16.16 27.68
CA LYS A 243 7.04 16.59 26.33
C LYS A 243 8.56 16.76 26.14
N TYR A 244 9.31 16.93 27.23
CA TYR A 244 10.66 17.49 27.18
C TYR A 244 11.75 16.54 27.70
N GLY A 245 11.40 15.34 28.14
CA GLY A 245 12.36 14.35 28.60
C GLY A 245 11.83 13.48 29.72
N PHE A 246 12.73 12.74 30.36
CA PHE A 246 12.40 11.76 31.39
C PHE A 246 13.42 11.77 32.52
N TYR A 247 13.06 11.19 33.66
CA TYR A 247 13.95 10.98 34.80
C TYR A 247 14.36 9.51 34.86
N LEU A 248 15.65 9.22 35.05
CA LEU A 248 16.16 7.83 35.11
C LEU A 248 15.49 6.99 36.18
N THR A 249 15.16 7.60 37.32
CA THR A 249 14.45 6.90 38.38
C THR A 249 13.01 6.61 37.99
N GLY A 250 12.33 7.55 37.33
CA GLY A 250 10.99 7.33 36.81
C GLY A 250 10.95 6.17 35.81
N LEU A 251 11.98 6.01 34.99
CA LEU A 251 12.14 4.84 34.12
C LEU A 251 12.34 3.54 34.92
N LYS A 252 13.22 3.54 35.92
CA LYS A 252 13.43 2.37 36.81
C LYS A 252 12.15 1.98 37.53
N ASP A 253 11.37 2.95 38.00
CA ASP A 253 10.13 2.74 38.74
C ASP A 253 9.05 2.03 37.87
N ILE A 254 9.08 2.23 36.55
CA ILE A 254 8.21 1.51 35.58
C ILE A 254 8.92 0.30 34.92
N GLY A 255 10.13 -0.01 35.39
CA GLY A 255 10.94 -1.12 34.89
C GLY A 255 11.41 -0.97 33.45
N ILE A 256 11.75 0.25 33.02
CA ILE A 256 12.36 0.51 31.71
C ILE A 256 13.89 0.50 31.83
N ASP A 257 14.54 -0.34 31.04
CA ASP A 257 15.99 -0.42 30.87
C ASP A 257 16.45 0.30 29.60
N LYS A 258 17.27 1.33 29.78
CA LYS A 258 17.80 2.15 28.69
C LYS A 258 18.64 1.40 27.65
N ASN A 259 19.16 0.22 27.99
CA ASN A 259 20.03 -0.56 27.10
C ASN A 259 19.25 -1.60 26.29
N ILE A 260 17.99 -1.88 26.66
CA ILE A 260 17.18 -2.97 26.10
C ILE A 260 15.92 -2.42 25.46
N ASP A 261 15.27 -1.44 26.11
CA ASP A 261 14.00 -0.92 25.67
C ASP A 261 14.13 0.14 24.58
N LEU A 262 13.06 0.31 23.82
CA LEU A 262 13.03 1.20 22.66
C LEU A 262 12.30 2.49 23.02
N ILE A 263 12.75 3.60 22.42
CA ILE A 263 11.95 4.82 22.38
C ILE A 263 11.28 4.90 21.01
N HIS A 264 9.96 5.00 21.03
CA HIS A 264 9.13 5.20 19.86
C HIS A 264 8.50 6.60 19.90
N ARG A 265 8.59 7.33 18.78
CA ARG A 265 7.91 8.62 18.61
C ARG A 265 6.80 8.47 17.59
N ASN A 266 5.56 8.72 18.02
CA ASN A 266 4.41 8.61 17.13
C ASN A 266 4.29 9.83 16.19
N SER A 267 3.36 9.75 15.22
CA SER A 267 3.12 10.81 14.24
C SER A 267 2.64 12.14 14.84
N LEU A 268 2.12 12.13 16.07
CA LEU A 268 1.76 13.33 16.85
C LEU A 268 2.94 13.92 17.63
N GLY A 269 4.13 13.32 17.52
CA GLY A 269 5.34 13.76 18.20
C GLY A 269 5.42 13.37 19.68
N LYS A 270 4.52 12.51 20.18
CA LYS A 270 4.60 11.98 21.55
C LYS A 270 5.59 10.81 21.62
N TYR A 271 6.28 10.70 22.74
CA TYR A 271 7.23 9.63 23.01
C TYR A 271 6.58 8.55 23.86
N SER A 272 6.88 7.30 23.52
CA SER A 272 6.52 6.10 24.26
C SER A 272 7.74 5.21 24.43
N PHE A 273 7.89 4.61 25.60
CA PHE A 273 8.86 3.53 25.80
C PHE A 273 8.22 2.20 25.49
N VAL A 274 8.92 1.34 24.75
CA VAL A 274 8.44 0.02 24.37
C VAL A 274 9.25 -1.03 25.14
N LYS A 275 8.54 -1.76 26.01
CA LYS A 275 9.13 -2.74 26.93
C LYS A 275 9.10 -4.16 26.35
N ASN A 276 8.00 -4.51 25.70
CA ASN A 276 7.84 -5.80 25.02
C ASN A 276 7.69 -5.56 23.53
N ASN A 277 8.72 -5.97 22.79
CA ASN A 277 8.72 -5.89 21.34
C ASN A 277 9.27 -7.17 20.73
N LYS A 278 8.74 -7.49 19.55
CA LYS A 278 9.27 -8.53 18.70
C LYS A 278 9.90 -7.90 17.47
N LYS A 279 11.22 -7.99 17.37
CA LYS A 279 11.93 -7.63 16.15
C LYS A 279 11.70 -8.70 15.08
N ILE A 280 11.09 -8.29 13.98
CA ILE A 280 10.72 -9.15 12.86
C ILE A 280 11.56 -8.74 11.66
N TYR A 281 12.39 -9.66 11.20
CA TYR A 281 13.11 -9.50 9.93
C TYR A 281 12.12 -9.47 8.76
N LEU A 282 12.19 -8.42 7.93
CA LEU A 282 11.32 -8.28 6.76
C LEU A 282 11.99 -8.83 5.51
N ILE A 283 13.02 -8.13 5.02
CA ILE A 283 13.64 -8.39 3.72
C ILE A 283 15.00 -7.68 3.58
N ASP A 284 15.89 -8.25 2.77
CA ASP A 284 17.17 -7.61 2.42
C ASP A 284 16.94 -6.47 1.42
N GLU A 285 17.68 -5.38 1.59
CA GLU A 285 17.66 -4.22 0.71
C GLU A 285 17.98 -4.58 -0.75
N LYS A 286 18.97 -5.47 -0.97
CA LYS A 286 19.37 -5.92 -2.31
C LYS A 286 18.20 -6.51 -3.12
N ILE A 287 17.22 -7.12 -2.44
CA ILE A 287 16.06 -7.73 -3.09
C ILE A 287 15.12 -6.63 -3.56
N ILE A 288 14.84 -5.63 -2.71
CA ILE A 288 13.94 -4.52 -3.04
C ILE A 288 14.67 -3.32 -3.68
N PHE A 289 15.92 -3.51 -4.09
CA PHE A 289 16.69 -2.54 -4.84
C PHE A 289 15.99 -2.22 -6.17
N GLY A 290 15.74 -0.93 -6.43
CA GLY A 290 14.92 -0.43 -7.52
C GLY A 290 13.41 -0.29 -7.26
N VAL A 291 12.88 -0.82 -6.15
CA VAL A 291 11.45 -0.67 -5.82
C VAL A 291 11.17 0.77 -5.35
N SER A 292 10.33 1.48 -6.10
CA SER A 292 9.76 2.78 -5.70
C SER A 292 8.64 2.59 -4.66
N GLU A 293 8.39 3.60 -3.82
CA GLU A 293 7.44 3.51 -2.68
C GLU A 293 7.74 2.35 -1.69
N LYS A 294 9.02 2.12 -1.35
CA LYS A 294 9.46 1.01 -0.48
C LYS A 294 8.66 0.87 0.82
N GLU A 295 8.19 1.97 1.41
CA GLU A 295 7.40 1.95 2.65
C GLU A 295 6.12 1.10 2.51
N LYS A 296 5.38 1.30 1.42
CA LYS A 296 4.15 0.57 1.12
C LYS A 296 4.42 -0.89 0.79
N PHE A 297 5.51 -1.16 0.06
CA PHE A 297 6.00 -2.52 -0.18
C PHE A 297 6.32 -3.22 1.15
N LEU A 298 7.11 -2.58 2.01
CA LEU A 298 7.52 -3.09 3.32
C LEU A 298 6.34 -3.28 4.26
N LYS A 299 5.30 -2.44 4.19
CA LYS A 299 4.04 -2.63 4.91
C LYS A 299 3.34 -3.93 4.49
N ASN A 300 3.27 -4.22 3.19
CA ASN A 300 2.72 -5.49 2.71
C ASN A 300 3.58 -6.67 3.17
N VAL A 301 4.91 -6.57 3.08
CA VAL A 301 5.83 -7.61 3.56
C VAL A 301 5.64 -7.85 5.07
N LYS A 302 5.51 -6.80 5.88
CA LYS A 302 5.23 -6.89 7.31
C LYS A 302 3.93 -7.64 7.58
N ASN A 303 2.85 -7.30 6.87
CA ASN A 303 1.56 -7.96 7.00
C ASN A 303 1.64 -9.45 6.66
N ASP A 304 2.43 -9.82 5.65
CA ASP A 304 2.64 -11.21 5.28
C ASP A 304 3.52 -11.94 6.31
N LYS A 305 4.54 -11.27 6.85
CA LYS A 305 5.45 -11.81 7.86
C LYS A 305 4.79 -12.13 9.19
N ALA A 306 3.68 -11.46 9.53
CA ALA A 306 2.90 -11.76 10.73
C ALA A 306 2.47 -13.25 10.82
N TYR A 307 2.45 -13.97 9.70
CA TYR A 307 1.97 -15.36 9.61
C TYR A 307 3.02 -16.35 9.09
N LEU A 308 4.27 -15.91 8.93
CA LEU A 308 5.34 -16.69 8.34
C LEU A 308 6.47 -16.90 9.35
N THR A 309 6.77 -18.17 9.63
CA THR A 309 7.84 -18.58 10.57
C THR A 309 9.20 -18.76 9.92
N GLN A 310 9.29 -18.72 8.59
CA GLN A 310 10.51 -19.01 7.82
C GLN A 310 11.04 -17.79 7.06
N GLY A 311 12.32 -17.85 6.70
CA GLY A 311 12.95 -16.89 5.79
C GLY A 311 12.29 -16.90 4.42
N THR A 312 11.94 -15.71 3.89
CA THR A 312 11.21 -15.56 2.61
C THR A 312 12.05 -14.88 1.54
N ASN A 313 13.31 -14.54 1.84
CA ASN A 313 14.18 -13.80 0.92
C ASN A 313 14.36 -14.52 -0.40
N ASP A 314 14.62 -15.82 -0.37
CA ASP A 314 14.80 -16.61 -1.59
C ASP A 314 13.52 -16.61 -2.44
N SER A 315 12.35 -16.68 -1.80
CA SER A 315 11.07 -16.59 -2.47
C SER A 315 10.83 -15.21 -3.10
N PHE A 316 11.17 -14.13 -2.38
CA PHE A 316 11.08 -12.77 -2.93
C PHE A 316 12.08 -12.53 -4.06
N LEU A 317 13.30 -13.07 -3.95
CA LEU A 317 14.31 -12.99 -5.01
C LEU A 317 13.86 -13.77 -6.25
N LYS A 318 13.31 -14.97 -6.08
CA LYS A 318 12.69 -15.74 -7.17
C LYS A 318 11.53 -14.98 -7.80
N LEU A 319 10.65 -14.38 -6.99
CA LEU A 319 9.52 -13.58 -7.48
C LEU A 319 9.98 -12.36 -8.28
N LYS A 320 11.00 -11.65 -7.80
CA LYS A 320 11.64 -10.55 -8.51
C LYS A 320 12.18 -11.01 -9.86
N ASN A 321 13.00 -12.05 -9.87
CA ASN A 321 13.60 -12.59 -11.10
C ASN A 321 12.53 -13.04 -12.12
N THR A 322 11.47 -13.69 -11.64
CA THR A 322 10.32 -14.07 -12.48
C THR A 322 9.66 -12.84 -13.08
N THR A 323 9.39 -11.82 -12.27
CA THR A 323 8.79 -10.56 -12.73
C THR A 323 9.66 -9.87 -13.77
N GLU A 324 10.95 -9.69 -13.49
CA GLU A 324 11.88 -9.00 -14.39
C GLU A 324 11.97 -9.72 -15.75
N LYS A 325 12.03 -11.05 -15.75
CA LYS A 325 11.99 -11.85 -16.99
C LYS A 325 10.67 -11.69 -17.75
N LEU A 326 9.53 -11.71 -17.04
CA LEU A 326 8.20 -11.55 -17.65
C LEU A 326 8.00 -10.16 -18.26
N THR A 327 8.61 -9.13 -17.68
CA THR A 327 8.32 -7.72 -17.98
C THR A 327 9.42 -7.02 -18.79
N PHE A 328 10.51 -7.72 -19.10
CA PHE A 328 11.63 -7.16 -19.84
C PHE A 328 11.18 -6.67 -21.23
N GLY A 329 11.56 -5.44 -21.58
CA GLY A 329 11.26 -4.88 -22.89
C GLY A 329 9.83 -4.36 -23.08
N LEU A 330 8.93 -4.61 -22.12
CA LEU A 330 7.50 -4.32 -22.27
C LEU A 330 7.13 -2.89 -21.81
N THR A 331 6.10 -2.33 -22.44
CA THR A 331 5.44 -1.08 -21.98
C THR A 331 4.70 -1.31 -20.67
N ARG A 332 4.34 -0.23 -19.96
CA ARG A 332 3.63 -0.31 -18.68
C ARG A 332 2.36 -1.16 -18.76
N GLU A 333 1.52 -0.95 -19.77
CA GLU A 333 0.26 -1.66 -19.96
C GLU A 333 0.49 -3.14 -20.28
N GLU A 334 1.49 -3.45 -21.11
CA GLU A 334 1.90 -4.82 -21.42
C GLU A 334 2.45 -5.55 -20.19
N LYS A 335 3.21 -4.87 -19.33
CA LYS A 335 3.69 -5.42 -18.06
C LYS A 335 2.52 -5.79 -17.15
N ILE A 336 1.53 -4.90 -16.99
CA ILE A 336 0.33 -5.17 -16.18
C ILE A 336 -0.41 -6.38 -16.74
N LYS A 337 -0.66 -6.41 -18.07
CA LYS A 337 -1.33 -7.54 -18.73
C LYS A 337 -0.57 -8.84 -18.55
N ARG A 338 0.75 -8.83 -18.72
CA ARG A 338 1.59 -10.02 -18.60
C ARG A 338 1.64 -10.55 -17.17
N ILE A 339 1.76 -9.68 -16.17
CA ILE A 339 1.71 -10.07 -14.75
C ILE A 339 0.34 -10.63 -14.40
N TYR A 340 -0.73 -9.97 -14.84
CA TYR A 340 -2.11 -10.40 -14.59
C TYR A 340 -2.37 -11.79 -15.17
N GLY A 341 -2.05 -12.00 -16.45
CA GLY A 341 -2.16 -13.31 -17.10
C GLY A 341 -1.31 -14.38 -16.43
N TRP A 342 -0.04 -14.05 -16.08
CA TRP A 342 0.81 -15.00 -15.37
C TRP A 342 0.21 -15.45 -14.04
N ILE A 343 -0.44 -14.56 -13.30
CA ILE A 343 -1.12 -14.92 -12.04
C ILE A 343 -2.25 -15.91 -12.30
N LEU A 344 -3.10 -15.65 -13.29
CA LEU A 344 -4.20 -16.56 -13.67
C LEU A 344 -3.68 -17.93 -14.14
N ASP A 345 -2.54 -17.96 -14.83
CA ASP A 345 -1.96 -19.19 -15.36
C ASP A 345 -1.22 -20.02 -14.29
N ASN A 346 -0.84 -19.41 -13.16
CA ASN A 346 0.11 -20.02 -12.21
C ASN A 346 -0.41 -20.09 -10.77
N ILE A 347 -1.54 -19.46 -10.46
CA ILE A 347 -2.09 -19.42 -9.10
C ILE A 347 -3.50 -19.98 -9.15
N GLU A 348 -3.80 -20.87 -8.23
CA GLU A 348 -5.13 -21.43 -8.04
C GLU A 348 -5.85 -20.73 -6.88
N TYR A 349 -7.10 -20.33 -7.12
CA TYR A 349 -7.97 -19.78 -6.11
C TYR A 349 -8.35 -20.85 -5.10
N SER A 350 -8.07 -20.58 -3.83
CA SER A 350 -8.34 -21.54 -2.76
C SER A 350 -9.84 -21.70 -2.56
N LYS A 351 -10.37 -22.90 -2.85
CA LYS A 351 -11.71 -23.32 -2.45
C LYS A 351 -11.79 -23.71 -0.97
N ILE A 352 -10.65 -23.71 -0.26
CA ILE A 352 -10.55 -24.21 1.12
C ILE A 352 -11.38 -23.31 2.04
N SER A 353 -12.37 -23.90 2.70
CA SER A 353 -13.35 -23.25 3.57
C SER A 353 -12.79 -22.65 4.87
N ASN A 354 -11.52 -22.93 5.20
CA ASN A 354 -10.91 -22.45 6.43
C ASN A 354 -10.24 -21.08 6.23
N LEU A 355 -11.06 -20.03 6.20
CA LEU A 355 -10.63 -18.61 6.18
C LEU A 355 -9.73 -18.25 7.38
N ASN A 356 -9.66 -19.08 8.43
CA ASN A 356 -8.72 -18.86 9.55
C ASN A 356 -7.26 -19.17 9.17
N ASN A 357 -7.00 -19.83 8.04
CA ASN A 357 -5.65 -20.03 7.53
C ASN A 357 -5.09 -18.71 6.97
N LYS A 358 -4.56 -17.85 7.85
CA LYS A 358 -4.02 -16.53 7.48
C LYS A 358 -2.93 -16.57 6.39
N LYS A 359 -2.31 -17.73 6.14
CA LYS A 359 -1.31 -17.89 5.07
C LYS A 359 -1.89 -17.74 3.67
N ILE A 360 -3.17 -18.06 3.44
CA ILE A 360 -3.80 -17.92 2.10
C ILE A 360 -4.02 -16.46 1.69
N HIS A 361 -3.94 -15.52 2.66
CA HIS A 361 -4.01 -14.07 2.46
C HIS A 361 -2.64 -13.42 2.27
N SER A 362 -1.55 -14.20 2.28
CA SER A 362 -0.17 -13.71 2.13
C SER A 362 0.25 -13.78 0.66
N GLY A 363 0.70 -12.66 0.09
CA GLY A 363 1.08 -12.62 -1.32
C GLY A 363 2.30 -13.49 -1.62
N ILE A 364 3.30 -13.50 -0.73
CA ILE A 364 4.48 -14.34 -0.92
C ILE A 364 4.18 -15.82 -0.71
N HIS A 365 3.27 -16.17 0.20
CA HIS A 365 2.87 -17.55 0.39
C HIS A 365 2.01 -18.06 -0.78
N THR A 366 1.16 -17.19 -1.35
CA THR A 366 0.45 -17.46 -2.60
C THR A 366 1.42 -17.78 -3.74
N TYR A 367 2.54 -17.06 -3.84
CA TYR A 367 3.59 -17.37 -4.82
C TYR A 367 4.26 -18.74 -4.59
N ILE A 368 4.56 -19.07 -3.33
CA ILE A 368 5.26 -20.32 -2.95
C ILE A 368 4.35 -21.52 -3.18
N ASN A 369 3.11 -21.45 -2.71
CA ASN A 369 2.17 -22.56 -2.73
C ASN A 369 1.35 -22.66 -4.00
N LYS A 370 1.44 -21.66 -4.89
CA LYS A 370 0.60 -21.55 -6.09
C LYS A 370 -0.90 -21.55 -5.77
N ASN A 371 -1.27 -21.09 -4.57
CA ASN A 371 -2.65 -21.10 -4.09
C ASN A 371 -2.92 -19.90 -3.16
N GLY A 372 -4.06 -19.24 -3.32
CA GLY A 372 -4.42 -18.09 -2.48
C GLY A 372 -5.88 -17.67 -2.62
N VAL A 373 -6.31 -16.70 -1.83
CA VAL A 373 -7.63 -16.04 -1.98
C VAL A 373 -7.46 -14.62 -2.53
N CYS A 374 -8.56 -13.87 -2.67
CA CYS A 374 -8.56 -12.51 -3.21
C CYS A 374 -7.45 -11.60 -2.65
N GLU A 375 -7.21 -11.61 -1.34
CA GLU A 375 -6.13 -10.83 -0.73
C GLU A 375 -4.71 -11.32 -1.12
N GLY A 376 -4.51 -12.64 -1.17
CA GLY A 376 -3.23 -13.23 -1.58
C GLY A 376 -2.88 -12.88 -3.03
N TYR A 377 -3.87 -12.97 -3.93
CA TYR A 377 -3.73 -12.61 -5.34
C TYR A 377 -3.31 -11.15 -5.54
N VAL A 378 -4.04 -10.21 -4.93
CA VAL A 378 -3.77 -8.79 -5.13
C VAL A 378 -2.45 -8.35 -4.49
N LYS A 379 -2.04 -8.96 -3.36
CA LYS A 379 -0.72 -8.71 -2.76
C LYS A 379 0.41 -9.27 -3.62
N LEU A 380 0.27 -10.50 -4.12
CA LEU A 380 1.23 -11.10 -5.04
C LEU A 380 1.40 -10.22 -6.28
N MET A 381 0.28 -9.84 -6.91
CA MET A 381 0.29 -8.93 -8.05
C MET A 381 0.93 -7.58 -7.70
N SER A 382 0.64 -7.02 -6.52
CA SER A 382 1.26 -5.78 -6.06
C SER A 382 2.78 -5.89 -5.90
N TYR A 383 3.31 -7.03 -5.43
CA TYR A 383 4.76 -7.25 -5.37
C TYR A 383 5.39 -7.34 -6.75
N MET A 384 4.79 -8.11 -7.66
CA MET A 384 5.25 -8.21 -9.05
C MET A 384 5.21 -6.85 -9.75
N LEU A 385 4.13 -6.10 -9.63
CA LEU A 385 4.02 -4.75 -10.18
C LEU A 385 5.10 -3.81 -9.62
N SER A 386 5.38 -3.90 -8.32
CA SER A 386 6.45 -3.11 -7.68
C SER A 386 7.82 -3.45 -8.24
N PHE A 387 8.14 -4.74 -8.43
CA PHE A 387 9.37 -5.19 -9.08
C PHE A 387 9.44 -4.80 -10.57
N ALA A 388 8.29 -4.62 -11.23
CA ALA A 388 8.21 -4.18 -12.62
C ALA A 388 8.29 -2.64 -12.81
N GLY A 389 8.43 -1.90 -11.70
CA GLY A 389 8.50 -0.43 -11.69
C GLY A 389 7.14 0.27 -11.71
N ILE A 390 6.05 -0.41 -11.28
CA ILE A 390 4.68 0.13 -11.25
C ILE A 390 4.24 0.27 -9.79
N TYR A 391 4.10 1.52 -9.34
CA TYR A 391 3.99 1.87 -7.91
C TYR A 391 2.68 2.57 -7.53
N ASP A 392 1.95 3.10 -8.51
CA ASP A 392 0.62 3.70 -8.37
C ASP A 392 -0.51 2.67 -8.08
N VAL A 393 -0.13 1.52 -7.50
CA VAL A 393 -0.97 0.35 -7.20
C VAL A 393 -1.62 0.52 -5.84
N LYS A 394 -2.95 0.45 -5.73
CA LYS A 394 -3.66 0.45 -4.44
C LYS A 394 -4.44 -0.84 -4.29
N VAL A 395 -4.18 -1.57 -3.21
CA VAL A 395 -5.03 -2.69 -2.79
C VAL A 395 -6.27 -2.10 -2.11
N ILE A 396 -7.45 -2.45 -2.61
CA ILE A 396 -8.74 -2.02 -2.09
C ILE A 396 -9.45 -3.24 -1.53
N ARG A 397 -10.10 -3.07 -0.37
CA ARG A 397 -10.98 -4.08 0.24
C ARG A 397 -12.41 -3.56 0.26
N GLY A 398 -13.36 -4.46 0.02
CA GLY A 398 -14.76 -4.09 -0.07
C GLY A 398 -15.69 -5.29 -0.22
N ALA A 399 -16.82 -5.08 -0.87
CA ALA A 399 -17.86 -6.09 -1.06
C ALA A 399 -18.24 -6.20 -2.54
N VAL A 400 -18.61 -7.41 -2.96
CA VAL A 400 -19.14 -7.70 -4.31
C VAL A 400 -20.61 -8.08 -4.15
N ILE A 401 -21.50 -7.19 -4.56
CA ILE A 401 -22.94 -7.30 -4.24
C ILE A 401 -23.66 -8.35 -5.07
N ASP A 402 -23.08 -8.97 -6.07
CA ASP A 402 -23.70 -10.07 -6.82
C ASP A 402 -23.01 -11.42 -6.57
N ALA A 403 -22.14 -11.48 -5.56
CA ALA A 403 -21.56 -12.72 -5.07
C ALA A 403 -22.54 -13.48 -4.14
N GLN A 404 -22.41 -14.81 -4.13
CA GLN A 404 -23.28 -15.72 -3.36
C GLN A 404 -23.09 -15.57 -1.85
N ASP A 405 -21.87 -15.23 -1.43
CA ASP A 405 -21.37 -15.11 -0.06
C ASP A 405 -21.37 -13.66 0.47
N PHE A 406 -22.04 -12.75 -0.23
CA PHE A 406 -22.31 -11.41 0.25
C PHE A 406 -23.55 -11.41 1.16
N PRO A 407 -23.51 -10.69 2.30
CA PRO A 407 -22.48 -9.74 2.75
C PRO A 407 -21.38 -10.33 3.66
N GLU A 408 -21.35 -11.63 3.88
CA GLU A 408 -20.52 -12.30 4.89
C GLU A 408 -19.03 -12.24 4.55
N VAL A 409 -18.69 -12.34 3.26
CA VAL A 409 -17.31 -12.39 2.78
C VAL A 409 -16.94 -11.08 2.09
N GLY A 410 -15.85 -10.47 2.59
CA GLY A 410 -15.23 -9.32 1.95
C GLY A 410 -14.36 -9.74 0.76
N HIS A 411 -14.15 -8.81 -0.17
CA HIS A 411 -13.34 -9.02 -1.37
C HIS A 411 -12.19 -8.01 -1.48
N ALA A 412 -11.14 -8.36 -2.22
CA ALA A 412 -10.00 -7.49 -2.45
C ALA A 412 -9.66 -7.40 -3.94
N TRP A 413 -9.35 -6.20 -4.42
CA TRP A 413 -8.97 -5.91 -5.80
C TRP A 413 -7.90 -4.82 -5.88
N LEU A 414 -7.44 -4.51 -7.09
CA LEU A 414 -6.42 -3.50 -7.34
C LEU A 414 -6.98 -2.29 -8.08
N LYS A 415 -6.43 -1.12 -7.75
CA LYS A 415 -6.48 0.09 -8.57
C LYS A 415 -5.06 0.42 -9.02
N ILE A 416 -4.85 0.64 -10.32
CA ILE A 416 -3.56 1.08 -10.88
C ILE A 416 -3.83 2.28 -11.77
N GLY A 417 -3.30 3.45 -11.41
CA GLY A 417 -3.70 4.72 -12.02
C GLY A 417 -5.19 4.97 -11.80
N ASP A 418 -5.96 5.14 -12.87
CA ASP A 418 -7.42 5.32 -12.82
C ASP A 418 -8.23 4.07 -13.16
N LEU A 419 -7.55 2.95 -13.40
CA LEU A 419 -8.17 1.69 -13.80
C LEU A 419 -8.18 0.67 -12.66
N TYR A 420 -9.11 -0.28 -12.74
CA TYR A 420 -9.36 -1.29 -11.72
C TYR A 420 -9.18 -2.70 -12.29
N TYR A 421 -8.66 -3.60 -11.45
CA TYR A 421 -8.26 -4.95 -11.82
C TYR A 421 -8.68 -5.94 -10.74
N ASP A 422 -9.30 -7.04 -11.12
CA ASP A 422 -9.66 -8.13 -10.22
C ASP A 422 -9.26 -9.48 -10.82
N PRO A 423 -8.05 -10.01 -10.51
CA PRO A 423 -7.61 -11.29 -11.06
C PRO A 423 -8.45 -12.46 -10.55
N THR A 424 -9.18 -12.32 -9.44
CA THR A 424 -9.89 -13.47 -8.86
C THR A 424 -11.26 -13.71 -9.47
N PHE A 425 -11.85 -12.69 -10.09
CA PHE A 425 -13.08 -12.84 -10.87
C PHE A 425 -12.85 -13.22 -12.34
N ASP A 426 -11.59 -13.15 -12.80
CA ASP A 426 -11.16 -13.67 -14.11
C ASP A 426 -10.43 -15.02 -14.00
N ASP A 427 -10.29 -15.55 -12.78
CA ASP A 427 -9.80 -16.91 -12.52
C ASP A 427 -10.91 -17.93 -12.81
N ALA A 428 -10.56 -19.00 -13.53
CA ALA A 428 -11.49 -20.01 -14.04
C ALA A 428 -12.14 -20.88 -12.94
N ILE A 429 -11.82 -20.68 -11.67
CA ILE A 429 -12.28 -21.54 -10.56
C ILE A 429 -13.81 -21.51 -10.31
N GLY A 430 -14.57 -20.74 -11.07
CA GLY A 430 -16.04 -20.82 -11.20
C GLY A 430 -16.59 -21.43 -12.49
N LEU A 431 -15.78 -21.85 -13.47
CA LEU A 431 -16.21 -22.39 -14.75
C LEU A 431 -15.46 -23.69 -15.06
N GLU A 432 -16.19 -24.82 -15.14
CA GLU A 432 -15.63 -26.17 -15.38
C GLU A 432 -14.92 -26.33 -16.74
N GLU A 433 -14.95 -25.32 -17.62
CA GLU A 433 -14.28 -25.36 -18.92
C GLU A 433 -13.37 -24.13 -19.10
N THR A 434 -12.10 -24.43 -19.39
CA THR A 434 -11.02 -23.49 -19.66
C THR A 434 -11.45 -22.45 -20.69
N ARG A 435 -11.74 -21.22 -20.25
CA ARG A 435 -11.73 -20.07 -21.15
C ARG A 435 -10.30 -19.92 -21.66
N LYS A 436 -10.13 -19.83 -22.98
CA LYS A 436 -8.86 -19.39 -23.56
C LYS A 436 -8.59 -17.97 -23.07
N TYR A 437 -7.48 -17.80 -22.37
CA TYR A 437 -7.03 -16.67 -21.56
C TYR A 437 -6.85 -15.30 -22.27
N GLU A 438 -7.49 -15.07 -23.42
CA GLU A 438 -7.38 -13.80 -24.15
C GLU A 438 -8.39 -12.74 -23.68
N GLU A 439 -9.36 -13.12 -22.86
CA GLU A 439 -10.56 -12.33 -22.56
C GLU A 439 -10.78 -12.15 -21.05
N TYR A 440 -10.22 -11.08 -20.50
CA TYR A 440 -10.39 -10.69 -19.09
C TYR A 440 -11.59 -9.74 -18.93
N ILE A 441 -12.57 -10.09 -18.10
CA ILE A 441 -13.78 -9.28 -17.85
C ILE A 441 -13.46 -8.11 -16.91
N TYR A 442 -12.61 -8.34 -15.91
CA TYR A 442 -12.29 -7.40 -14.83
C TYR A 442 -10.86 -6.83 -14.92
N PHE A 443 -10.28 -6.81 -16.12
CA PHE A 443 -8.97 -6.19 -16.38
C PHE A 443 -9.12 -4.76 -16.89
N GLY A 444 -8.56 -3.80 -16.16
CA GLY A 444 -8.40 -2.43 -16.63
C GLY A 444 -9.72 -1.66 -16.81
N LEU A 445 -10.71 -1.89 -15.94
CA LEU A 445 -12.01 -1.23 -16.04
C LEU A 445 -11.98 0.19 -15.43
N PRO A 446 -12.72 1.15 -16.00
CA PRO A 446 -12.96 2.44 -15.37
C PRO A 446 -13.85 2.27 -14.13
N LYS A 447 -13.74 3.22 -13.19
CA LYS A 447 -14.40 3.14 -11.88
C LYS A 447 -15.90 2.84 -11.96
N ASP A 448 -16.63 3.54 -12.82
CA ASP A 448 -18.10 3.41 -12.91
C ASP A 448 -18.54 2.05 -13.48
N LEU A 449 -17.77 1.43 -14.38
CA LEU A 449 -18.01 0.04 -14.80
C LEU A 449 -17.66 -0.95 -13.68
N PHE A 450 -16.51 -0.76 -13.03
CA PHE A 450 -16.02 -1.69 -12.01
C PHE A 450 -16.87 -1.67 -10.72
N TYR A 451 -17.43 -0.51 -10.37
CA TYR A 451 -18.29 -0.32 -9.19
C TYR A 451 -19.79 -0.54 -9.49
N THR A 452 -20.15 -1.14 -10.62
CA THR A 452 -21.55 -1.56 -10.86
C THR A 452 -21.99 -2.65 -9.88
N ASN A 453 -21.05 -3.49 -9.43
CA ASN A 453 -21.28 -4.55 -8.45
C ASN A 453 -20.35 -4.49 -7.23
N ARG A 454 -19.56 -3.42 -7.06
CA ARG A 454 -18.57 -3.32 -5.97
C ARG A 454 -18.77 -2.09 -5.10
N TYR A 455 -18.48 -2.25 -3.81
CA TYR A 455 -18.48 -1.16 -2.83
C TYR A 455 -17.24 -1.27 -1.94
N ASN A 456 -16.64 -0.13 -1.57
CA ASN A 456 -15.61 -0.15 -0.53
C ASN A 456 -16.25 -0.59 0.80
N LEU A 457 -15.48 -1.26 1.67
CA LEU A 457 -16.00 -1.95 2.86
C LEU A 457 -16.95 -1.09 3.74
N ASN A 458 -16.64 0.19 3.92
CA ASN A 458 -17.41 1.11 4.77
C ASN A 458 -18.51 1.87 4.02
N LEU A 459 -18.67 1.62 2.71
CA LEU A 459 -19.61 2.33 1.83
C LEU A 459 -20.71 1.42 1.28
N THR A 460 -20.76 0.15 1.68
CA THR A 460 -21.80 -0.78 1.26
C THR A 460 -23.16 -0.38 1.85
N PRO A 461 -24.19 -0.08 1.02
CA PRO A 461 -25.52 0.27 1.49
C PRO A 461 -26.11 -0.83 2.38
N LYS A 462 -26.75 -0.43 3.49
CA LYS A 462 -27.33 -1.38 4.45
C LYS A 462 -28.48 -2.17 3.84
N GLU A 463 -29.28 -1.55 2.97
CA GLU A 463 -30.45 -2.22 2.38
C GLU A 463 -30.04 -3.39 1.49
N LEU A 464 -28.91 -3.29 0.78
CA LEU A 464 -28.44 -4.37 -0.09
C LEU A 464 -28.09 -5.65 0.68
N LYS A 465 -27.64 -5.53 1.93
CA LYS A 465 -27.22 -6.67 2.77
C LYS A 465 -28.36 -7.67 3.05
N THR A 466 -29.60 -7.23 2.95
CA THR A 466 -30.79 -8.06 3.20
C THR A 466 -31.56 -8.43 1.93
N THR A 467 -31.04 -8.10 0.75
CA THR A 467 -31.70 -8.37 -0.53
C THR A 467 -31.27 -9.71 -1.14
N SER A 468 -32.16 -10.35 -1.89
CA SER A 468 -31.87 -11.62 -2.57
C SER A 468 -30.77 -11.47 -3.62
N LEU A 469 -30.09 -12.59 -3.92
CA LEU A 469 -29.07 -12.60 -4.97
C LEU A 469 -29.65 -12.23 -6.33
N GLU A 470 -30.88 -12.66 -6.66
CA GLU A 470 -31.53 -12.30 -7.92
C GLU A 470 -31.77 -10.79 -8.02
N TYR A 471 -32.22 -10.16 -6.94
CA TYR A 471 -32.41 -8.71 -6.91
C TYR A 471 -31.09 -7.97 -7.12
N ARG A 472 -30.01 -8.39 -6.46
CA ARG A 472 -28.70 -7.77 -6.60
C ARG A 472 -28.13 -7.95 -8.01
N LYS A 473 -28.23 -9.13 -8.60
CA LYS A 473 -27.84 -9.39 -10.01
C LYS A 473 -28.63 -8.51 -10.98
N LEU A 474 -29.93 -8.34 -10.75
CA LEU A 474 -30.76 -7.45 -11.55
C LEU A 474 -30.30 -5.99 -11.44
N LEU A 475 -29.99 -5.51 -10.23
CA LEU A 475 -29.46 -4.16 -10.00
C LEU A 475 -28.16 -3.93 -10.79
N VAL A 476 -27.24 -4.89 -10.76
CA VAL A 476 -25.98 -4.85 -11.53
C VAL A 476 -26.27 -4.76 -13.03
N SER A 477 -27.15 -5.63 -13.55
CA SER A 477 -27.56 -5.62 -14.96
C SER A 477 -28.17 -4.27 -15.38
N GLN A 478 -29.02 -3.68 -14.55
CA GLN A 478 -29.57 -2.33 -14.79
C GLN A 478 -28.50 -1.25 -14.81
N ASN A 479 -27.52 -1.31 -13.92
CA ASN A 479 -26.41 -0.36 -13.88
C ASN A 479 -25.52 -0.49 -15.13
N LEU A 480 -25.19 -1.71 -15.57
CA LEU A 480 -24.43 -1.95 -16.79
C LEU A 480 -25.18 -1.45 -18.04
N LEU A 481 -26.50 -1.69 -18.14
CA LEU A 481 -27.32 -1.25 -19.26
C LEU A 481 -27.31 0.28 -19.42
N LYS A 482 -27.32 1.03 -18.30
CA LYS A 482 -27.20 2.50 -18.29
C LYS A 482 -25.85 3.00 -18.80
N LEU A 483 -24.80 2.19 -18.67
CA LEU A 483 -23.43 2.55 -19.07
C LEU A 483 -23.08 2.17 -20.51
N VAL A 484 -23.96 1.44 -21.23
CA VAL A 484 -23.70 0.97 -22.60
C VAL A 484 -23.34 2.11 -23.55
N ASP A 485 -24.10 3.21 -23.58
CA ASP A 485 -23.82 4.28 -24.56
C ASP A 485 -22.47 4.95 -24.34
N LYS A 486 -22.06 5.05 -23.07
CA LYS A 486 -20.78 5.65 -22.69
C LYS A 486 -19.59 4.82 -23.17
N TYR A 487 -19.72 3.49 -23.23
CA TYR A 487 -18.58 2.58 -23.37
C TYR A 487 -18.69 1.53 -24.49
N LYS A 488 -19.77 1.51 -25.28
CA LYS A 488 -20.00 0.50 -26.34
C LYS A 488 -18.89 0.38 -27.39
N ARG A 489 -18.03 1.40 -27.55
CA ARG A 489 -16.91 1.41 -28.50
C ARG A 489 -15.57 1.00 -27.87
N ASN A 490 -15.53 0.78 -26.57
CA ASN A 490 -14.28 0.48 -25.84
C ASN A 490 -13.96 -1.02 -25.79
N GLY A 491 -14.91 -1.89 -26.15
CA GLY A 491 -14.68 -3.35 -26.17
C GLY A 491 -14.60 -4.00 -24.80
N TYR A 492 -15.20 -3.41 -23.75
CA TYR A 492 -15.23 -4.04 -22.42
C TYR A 492 -16.20 -5.23 -22.41
N LEU A 493 -15.67 -6.43 -22.14
CA LEU A 493 -16.44 -7.67 -22.17
C LEU A 493 -17.60 -7.71 -21.16
N ILE A 494 -17.45 -7.03 -20.01
CA ILE A 494 -18.51 -6.90 -19.00
C ILE A 494 -19.79 -6.26 -19.56
N LEU A 495 -19.70 -5.53 -20.67
CA LEU A 495 -20.83 -4.88 -21.33
C LEU A 495 -21.46 -5.71 -22.45
N ASN A 496 -20.87 -6.83 -22.88
CA ASN A 496 -21.33 -7.57 -24.06
C ASN A 496 -22.81 -7.95 -23.98
N GLU A 497 -23.25 -8.50 -22.83
CA GLU A 497 -24.67 -8.81 -22.60
C GLU A 497 -25.53 -7.54 -22.66
N SER A 498 -25.10 -6.45 -22.02
CA SER A 498 -25.86 -5.20 -21.97
C SER A 498 -25.95 -4.52 -23.33
N ILE A 499 -24.90 -4.59 -24.15
CA ILE A 499 -24.88 -4.13 -25.54
C ILE A 499 -25.87 -4.95 -26.36
N PHE A 500 -25.83 -6.27 -26.24
CA PHE A 500 -26.76 -7.17 -26.92
C PHE A 500 -28.21 -6.87 -26.55
N ARG A 501 -28.50 -6.82 -25.24
CA ARG A 501 -29.82 -6.48 -24.72
C ARG A 501 -30.32 -5.15 -25.28
N LYS A 502 -29.50 -4.12 -25.24
CA LYS A 502 -29.86 -2.80 -25.75
C LYS A 502 -30.08 -2.79 -27.26
N LYS A 503 -29.23 -3.48 -28.03
CA LYS A 503 -29.34 -3.60 -29.50
C LYS A 503 -30.67 -4.20 -29.92
N TYR A 504 -31.20 -5.15 -29.13
CA TYR A 504 -32.42 -5.88 -29.42
C TYR A 504 -33.61 -5.49 -28.52
N GLY A 505 -33.55 -4.35 -27.83
CA GLY A 505 -34.67 -3.87 -27.02
C GLY A 505 -35.09 -4.80 -25.87
N ILE A 506 -34.16 -5.61 -25.34
CA ILE A 506 -34.39 -6.51 -24.20
C ILE A 506 -34.06 -5.74 -22.91
N GLY A 507 -35.01 -5.65 -21.99
CA GLY A 507 -34.79 -5.02 -20.69
C GLY A 507 -33.82 -5.82 -19.80
N ALA A 508 -33.30 -5.16 -18.75
CA ALA A 508 -32.44 -5.82 -17.77
C ALA A 508 -33.17 -6.92 -16.95
N LYS A 509 -34.50 -6.79 -16.80
CA LYS A 509 -35.36 -7.77 -16.10
C LYS A 509 -35.79 -8.93 -16.99
N ASP A 510 -35.73 -8.77 -18.31
CA ASP A 510 -36.30 -9.71 -19.24
C ASP A 510 -35.37 -10.91 -19.43
N LYS A 511 -35.94 -12.11 -19.46
CA LYS A 511 -35.17 -13.32 -19.79
C LYS A 511 -34.87 -13.33 -21.28
N ILE A 512 -33.66 -13.71 -21.64
CA ILE A 512 -33.32 -14.07 -23.02
C ILE A 512 -33.80 -15.51 -23.22
N THR A 513 -34.81 -15.70 -24.06
CA THR A 513 -35.38 -17.00 -24.45
C THR A 513 -35.06 -17.30 -25.91
N VAL A 514 -35.18 -18.57 -26.32
CA VAL A 514 -35.02 -18.95 -27.73
C VAL A 514 -36.01 -18.20 -28.60
N ASN A 515 -37.29 -18.10 -28.20
CA ASN A 515 -38.28 -17.31 -28.94
C ASN A 515 -37.84 -15.86 -29.13
N LYS A 516 -37.31 -15.24 -28.07
CA LYS A 516 -36.79 -13.87 -28.16
C LYS A 516 -35.62 -13.74 -29.12
N ILE A 517 -34.73 -14.73 -29.19
CA ILE A 517 -33.65 -14.76 -30.18
C ILE A 517 -34.20 -14.91 -31.60
N LEU A 518 -35.20 -15.76 -31.81
CA LEU A 518 -35.81 -15.98 -33.12
C LEU A 518 -36.59 -14.75 -33.63
N GLU A 519 -37.02 -13.84 -32.76
CA GLU A 519 -37.60 -12.54 -33.15
C GLU A 519 -36.57 -11.64 -33.87
N PHE A 520 -35.28 -11.79 -33.57
CA PHE A 520 -34.22 -10.91 -34.07
C PHE A 520 -33.32 -11.55 -35.11
N PHE A 521 -33.22 -12.87 -35.12
CA PHE A 521 -32.34 -13.61 -36.00
C PHE A 521 -33.14 -14.61 -36.83
N PRO A 522 -33.04 -14.55 -38.18
CA PRO A 522 -33.71 -15.52 -39.01
C PRO A 522 -33.15 -16.91 -38.73
N TYR A 523 -34.04 -17.90 -38.79
CA TYR A 523 -33.66 -19.30 -38.72
C TYR A 523 -34.04 -20.02 -40.01
N TYR A 524 -33.39 -21.16 -40.24
CA TYR A 524 -33.64 -22.01 -41.39
C TYR A 524 -34.12 -23.38 -40.93
N GLU A 525 -35.05 -23.97 -41.66
CA GLU A 525 -35.48 -25.33 -41.37
C GLU A 525 -34.54 -26.33 -42.04
N ILE A 526 -34.15 -27.37 -41.29
CA ILE A 526 -33.41 -28.52 -41.81
C ILE A 526 -34.33 -29.72 -41.81
N HIS A 527 -34.56 -30.27 -43.01
CA HIS A 527 -35.34 -31.48 -43.25
C HIS A 527 -34.45 -32.52 -43.91
N LYS A 528 -34.19 -33.64 -43.24
CA LYS A 528 -33.32 -34.72 -43.76
C LYS A 528 -31.96 -34.22 -44.28
N GLY A 529 -31.32 -33.32 -43.52
CA GLY A 529 -30.02 -32.71 -43.85
C GLY A 529 -30.05 -31.65 -44.96
N ARG A 530 -31.23 -31.27 -45.46
CA ARG A 530 -31.41 -30.25 -46.50
C ARG A 530 -32.00 -28.98 -45.90
N THR A 531 -31.57 -27.81 -46.40
CA THR A 531 -32.09 -26.51 -45.98
C THR A 531 -32.16 -25.54 -47.16
N LYS A 532 -32.91 -24.44 -47.03
CA LYS A 532 -33.03 -23.41 -48.05
C LYS A 532 -32.47 -22.10 -47.54
N ILE A 533 -31.31 -21.69 -48.04
CA ILE A 533 -30.65 -20.44 -47.66
C ILE A 533 -30.61 -19.52 -48.86
N ASN A 534 -31.10 -18.28 -48.69
CA ASN A 534 -31.20 -17.28 -49.77
C ASN A 534 -31.90 -17.84 -51.02
N GLY A 535 -32.98 -18.60 -50.82
CA GLY A 535 -33.76 -19.18 -51.91
C GLY A 535 -33.18 -20.45 -52.54
N LYS A 536 -31.93 -20.85 -52.21
CA LYS A 536 -31.26 -22.01 -52.80
C LYS A 536 -31.31 -23.21 -51.87
N ASN A 537 -31.68 -24.37 -52.42
CA ASN A 537 -31.57 -25.64 -51.72
C ASN A 537 -30.08 -25.96 -51.52
N LYS A 538 -29.73 -26.32 -50.28
CA LYS A 538 -28.38 -26.66 -49.85
C LYS A 538 -28.42 -27.97 -49.09
N ILE A 539 -27.43 -28.82 -49.30
CA ILE A 539 -27.25 -30.06 -48.54
C ILE A 539 -26.13 -29.79 -47.53
N ILE A 540 -26.43 -29.97 -46.24
CA ILE A 540 -25.42 -29.79 -45.19
C ILE A 540 -24.54 -31.03 -45.18
N SER A 541 -23.29 -30.89 -45.62
CA SER A 541 -22.31 -31.98 -45.63
C SER A 541 -21.55 -32.09 -44.31
N LYS A 542 -21.35 -30.97 -43.61
CA LYS A 542 -20.75 -30.94 -42.27
C LYS A 542 -21.26 -29.76 -41.45
N ILE A 543 -21.50 -29.98 -40.16
CA ILE A 543 -21.92 -28.93 -39.23
C ILE A 543 -21.35 -29.20 -37.83
N SER A 544 -20.85 -28.15 -37.19
CA SER A 544 -20.56 -28.14 -35.75
C SER A 544 -21.48 -27.13 -35.09
N TYR A 545 -22.26 -27.54 -34.09
CA TYR A 545 -23.34 -26.73 -33.55
C TYR A 545 -23.47 -26.85 -32.04
N PHE A 546 -24.13 -25.87 -31.45
CA PHE A 546 -24.67 -25.91 -30.10
C PHE A 546 -26.19 -26.07 -30.17
N GLU A 547 -26.75 -27.02 -29.43
CA GLU A 547 -28.20 -27.12 -29.26
C GLU A 547 -28.68 -26.04 -28.28
N ILE A 548 -29.72 -25.30 -28.64
CA ILE A 548 -30.24 -24.19 -27.84
C ILE A 548 -31.66 -24.46 -27.35
N ASN A 549 -31.90 -24.12 -26.09
CA ASN A 549 -33.19 -24.09 -25.42
C ASN A 549 -33.18 -22.98 -24.35
N ASP A 550 -34.34 -22.68 -23.74
CA ASP A 550 -34.45 -21.60 -22.74
C ASP A 550 -33.57 -21.82 -21.50
N LYS A 551 -33.14 -23.06 -21.22
CA LYS A 551 -32.28 -23.38 -20.08
C LYS A 551 -30.80 -23.06 -20.36
N ASN A 552 -30.33 -23.19 -21.61
CA ASN A 552 -28.91 -23.06 -21.95
C ASN A 552 -28.56 -21.89 -22.86
N ILE A 553 -29.55 -21.18 -23.43
CA ILE A 553 -29.30 -20.09 -24.40
C ILE A 553 -28.37 -19.00 -23.84
N ASN A 554 -28.51 -18.62 -22.56
CA ASN A 554 -27.63 -17.64 -21.94
C ASN A 554 -26.17 -18.12 -21.84
N LEU A 555 -25.94 -19.40 -21.56
CA LEU A 555 -24.59 -19.97 -21.51
C LEU A 555 -23.94 -19.96 -22.89
N ILE A 556 -24.71 -20.31 -23.92
CA ILE A 556 -24.23 -20.32 -25.31
C ILE A 556 -23.93 -18.89 -25.78
N LEU A 557 -24.81 -17.93 -25.48
CA LEU A 557 -24.54 -16.52 -25.78
C LEU A 557 -23.31 -16.01 -25.04
N LEU A 558 -23.10 -16.40 -23.79
CA LEU A 558 -21.89 -16.06 -23.04
C LEU A 558 -20.63 -16.64 -23.71
N GLN A 559 -20.65 -17.89 -24.19
CA GLN A 559 -19.55 -18.49 -24.97
C GLN A 559 -19.29 -17.77 -26.29
N LEU A 560 -20.33 -17.19 -26.89
CA LEU A 560 -20.23 -16.36 -28.10
C LEU A 560 -19.91 -14.89 -27.80
N ASN A 561 -19.68 -14.53 -26.53
CA ASN A 561 -19.53 -13.14 -26.11
C ASN A 561 -20.69 -12.23 -26.55
N TYR A 562 -21.88 -12.79 -26.63
CA TYR A 562 -23.10 -12.17 -27.16
C TYR A 562 -22.93 -11.60 -28.57
N ASN A 563 -21.96 -12.09 -29.34
CA ASN A 563 -21.78 -11.76 -30.74
C ASN A 563 -22.42 -12.84 -31.62
N MET A 564 -23.51 -12.48 -32.29
CA MET A 564 -24.25 -13.36 -33.20
C MET A 564 -23.90 -13.13 -34.67
N ASP A 565 -22.93 -12.27 -34.97
CA ASP A 565 -22.54 -11.96 -36.35
C ASP A 565 -21.93 -13.22 -37.01
N GLY A 566 -22.47 -13.59 -38.18
CA GLY A 566 -22.06 -14.79 -38.91
C GLY A 566 -22.59 -16.12 -38.34
N MET A 567 -23.44 -16.08 -37.31
CA MET A 567 -24.11 -17.26 -36.77
C MET A 567 -25.36 -17.60 -37.59
N TYR A 568 -25.61 -18.89 -37.80
CA TYR A 568 -26.85 -19.43 -38.35
C TYR A 568 -27.65 -20.10 -37.23
N ILE A 569 -28.96 -19.87 -37.24
CA ILE A 569 -29.91 -20.60 -36.41
C ILE A 569 -30.65 -21.60 -37.29
N PHE A 570 -30.74 -22.85 -36.85
CA PHE A 570 -31.55 -23.85 -37.53
C PHE A 570 -32.61 -24.43 -36.63
N LYS A 571 -33.78 -24.69 -37.20
CA LYS A 571 -34.79 -25.58 -36.67
C LYS A 571 -34.59 -26.94 -37.33
N TRP A 572 -34.00 -27.87 -36.59
CA TRP A 572 -33.64 -29.19 -37.08
C TRP A 572 -34.75 -30.18 -36.79
N PHE A 573 -35.37 -30.74 -37.83
CA PHE A 573 -36.38 -31.78 -37.70
C PHE A 573 -35.74 -33.17 -37.66
N ASN A 574 -36.14 -33.94 -36.65
CA ASN A 574 -35.81 -35.36 -36.51
C ASN A 574 -36.76 -36.19 -37.38
N ASN A 575 -36.43 -37.47 -37.57
CA ASN A 575 -37.23 -38.38 -38.41
C ASN A 575 -38.63 -38.65 -37.83
N ASP A 576 -38.82 -38.46 -36.53
CA ASP A 576 -40.09 -38.62 -35.82
C ASP A 576 -40.99 -37.36 -35.84
N GLY A 577 -40.57 -36.30 -36.53
CA GLY A 577 -41.28 -35.03 -36.61
C GLY A 577 -41.03 -34.08 -35.43
N THR A 578 -40.29 -34.50 -34.40
CA THR A 578 -39.80 -33.59 -33.35
C THR A 578 -38.73 -32.66 -33.91
N TYR A 579 -38.49 -31.53 -33.24
CA TYR A 579 -37.44 -30.61 -33.66
C TYR A 579 -36.66 -30.04 -32.48
N LYS A 580 -35.46 -29.55 -32.80
CA LYS A 580 -34.62 -28.77 -31.89
C LYS A 580 -34.07 -27.53 -32.59
N TYR A 581 -33.74 -26.51 -31.81
CA TYR A 581 -33.02 -25.36 -32.33
C TYR A 581 -31.52 -25.54 -32.11
N ILE A 582 -30.73 -25.20 -33.12
CA ILE A 582 -29.27 -25.24 -33.06
C ILE A 582 -28.67 -23.92 -33.56
N ILE A 583 -27.52 -23.55 -33.02
CA ILE A 583 -26.72 -22.40 -33.45
C ILE A 583 -25.38 -22.91 -34.00
N SER A 584 -24.93 -22.38 -35.16
CA SER A 584 -23.63 -22.75 -35.76
C SER A 584 -23.01 -21.61 -36.57
N ASN A 585 -21.69 -21.50 -36.54
CA ASN A 585 -20.88 -20.70 -37.47
C ASN A 585 -19.93 -21.54 -38.35
N LYS A 586 -19.99 -22.87 -38.23
CA LYS A 586 -19.10 -23.80 -38.93
C LYS A 586 -19.94 -24.79 -39.71
N ILE A 587 -20.27 -24.42 -40.94
CA ILE A 587 -21.17 -25.17 -41.82
C ILE A 587 -20.55 -25.29 -43.19
N THR A 588 -20.63 -26.48 -43.76
CA THR A 588 -20.26 -26.76 -45.14
C THR A 588 -21.50 -27.22 -45.89
N PHE A 589 -21.74 -26.59 -47.04
CA PHE A 589 -22.83 -26.95 -47.93
C PHE A 589 -22.26 -27.56 -49.21
N ASN A 590 -22.89 -28.62 -49.68
CA ASN A 590 -22.71 -29.13 -51.04
C ASN A 590 -23.71 -28.47 -52.00
#